data_AF-A0A6B3IE55-F1
#
_entry.id   AF-A0A6B3IE55-F1
#
_cell.length_a   1.000
_cell.length_b   1.000
_cell.length_c   1.000
_cell.angle_alpha   90.00
_cell.angle_beta   90.00
_cell.angle_gamma   90.00
#
_symmetry.space_group_name_H-M   'P 1'
#
loop_
_entity.id
_entity.type
_entity.pdbx_description
1 polymer ?
#
loop_
_entity_poly.entity_id
_entity_poly.type
_entity_poly.pdbx_seq_one_letter_code
_entity_poly.pdbx_strand_id
1 'polypeptide(L)'
;CSVLADCPEVSWATGSDSLVRSLAVRLLGASKAADRSWNHAVSGARMVQLPEQMALAAKERPELVTVMMGANDACRDSVRLMTPVADFRASFEASMRQLRAGAPEAQVYVSSVPDLKRLWSTGRLNETGKKIWELGICRSMLADADDLGPAAVARRDAVQDRVVAYNEVLRDVCAKDRHCRYDGGAVFGFRFTGAQLSQWDWFHPSRDGQARLAEIAYRNITAAEPPA
;
A
#
# COMPACT_ATOMS: atom_id res chain seq x y z
N CYS A 1 3.88 -18.02 8.63
CA CYS A 1 3.63 -17.69 7.21
C CYS A 1 3.56 -18.92 6.36
N SER A 2 2.46 -19.11 5.64
CA SER A 2 2.29 -20.12 4.60
C SER A 2 2.07 -19.47 3.23
N VAL A 3 2.29 -20.26 2.17
CA VAL A 3 2.12 -19.82 0.79
C VAL A 3 0.66 -19.40 0.56
N LEU A 4 0.44 -18.20 0.00
CA LEU A 4 -0.87 -17.61 -0.32
C LEU A 4 -1.79 -17.29 0.87
N ALA A 5 -1.29 -17.34 2.11
CA ALA A 5 -2.03 -16.87 3.28
C ALA A 5 -1.53 -15.51 3.76
N ASP A 6 -2.44 -14.69 4.28
CA ASP A 6 -2.07 -13.47 4.97
C ASP A 6 -1.16 -13.80 6.17
N CYS A 7 -0.11 -12.98 6.35
CA CYS A 7 0.78 -13.05 7.49
C CYS A 7 0.78 -11.74 8.28
N PRO A 8 -0.23 -11.51 9.14
CA PRO A 8 -0.28 -10.29 9.94
C PRO A 8 0.98 -10.08 10.80
N GLU A 9 1.67 -11.15 11.20
CA GLU A 9 2.86 -11.07 12.06
C GLU A 9 4.03 -10.33 11.40
N VAL A 10 4.15 -10.35 10.08
CA VAL A 10 5.20 -9.65 9.33
C VAL A 10 4.73 -8.31 8.76
N SER A 11 3.53 -7.85 9.11
CA SER A 11 2.98 -6.57 8.66
C SER A 11 3.88 -5.40 9.05
N TRP A 12 4.16 -4.49 8.11
CA TRP A 12 4.89 -3.25 8.38
C TRP A 12 4.20 -2.37 9.42
N ALA A 13 2.87 -2.41 9.52
CA ALA A 13 2.11 -1.51 10.39
C ALA A 13 1.97 -2.07 11.81
N THR A 14 1.56 -3.32 11.95
CA THR A 14 1.12 -3.93 13.23
C THR A 14 1.77 -5.27 13.54
N GLY A 15 2.74 -5.71 12.73
CA GLY A 15 3.36 -7.03 12.88
C GLY A 15 4.15 -7.19 14.17
N SER A 16 4.21 -8.42 14.66
CA SER A 16 4.95 -8.84 15.87
C SER A 16 6.35 -9.40 15.56
N ASP A 17 6.70 -9.65 14.29
CA ASP A 17 8.01 -10.13 13.89
C ASP A 17 9.11 -9.10 14.24
N SER A 18 10.08 -9.54 15.03
CA SER A 18 11.14 -8.68 15.56
C SER A 18 12.12 -8.18 14.48
N LEU A 19 12.24 -8.89 13.36
CA LEU A 19 13.08 -8.47 12.23
C LEU A 19 12.40 -7.39 11.38
N VAL A 20 11.07 -7.39 11.32
CA VAL A 20 10.30 -6.30 10.67
C VAL A 20 10.33 -5.06 11.54
N ARG A 21 10.13 -5.24 12.85
CA ARG A 21 10.04 -4.17 13.84
C ARG A 21 9.03 -3.12 13.35
N SER A 22 7.76 -3.53 13.28
CA SER A 22 6.65 -2.78 12.68
C SER A 22 6.50 -1.36 13.22
N LEU A 23 5.73 -0.52 12.54
CA LEU A 23 5.42 0.84 12.97
C LEU A 23 4.85 0.86 14.40
N ALA A 24 3.90 -0.02 14.72
CA ALA A 24 3.34 -0.15 16.05
C ALA A 24 4.43 -0.45 17.09
N VAL A 25 5.34 -1.39 16.80
CA VAL A 25 6.47 -1.69 17.69
C VAL A 25 7.41 -0.49 17.84
N ARG A 26 7.68 0.26 16.76
CA ARG A 26 8.55 1.46 16.80
C ARG A 26 7.94 2.60 17.61
N LEU A 27 6.61 2.76 17.59
CA LEU A 27 5.90 3.83 18.32
C LEU A 27 5.59 3.44 19.77
N LEU A 28 5.18 2.20 20.02
CA LEU A 28 4.59 1.78 21.29
C LEU A 28 5.49 0.82 22.09
N GLY A 29 6.47 0.19 21.45
CA GLY A 29 7.18 -0.98 21.97
C GLY A 29 6.37 -2.27 21.81
N ALA A 30 7.04 -3.43 21.87
CA ALA A 30 6.44 -4.72 21.54
C ALA A 30 5.22 -5.09 22.40
N SER A 31 5.30 -4.88 23.72
CA SER A 31 4.20 -5.22 24.64
C SER A 31 2.95 -4.39 24.35
N LYS A 32 3.07 -3.05 24.27
CA LYS A 32 1.91 -2.20 23.97
C LYS A 32 1.39 -2.38 22.55
N ALA A 33 2.26 -2.70 21.58
CA ALA A 33 1.82 -2.96 20.22
C ALA A 33 0.90 -4.18 20.13
N ALA A 34 1.16 -5.24 20.90
CA ALA A 34 0.31 -6.43 20.93
C ALA A 34 -1.12 -6.11 21.44
N ASP A 35 -1.25 -5.19 22.39
CA ASP A 35 -2.54 -4.87 23.03
C ASP A 35 -3.27 -3.67 22.40
N ARG A 36 -2.54 -2.79 21.69
CA ARG A 36 -3.04 -1.49 21.22
C ARG A 36 -2.85 -1.26 19.72
N SER A 37 -2.74 -2.32 18.93
CA SER A 37 -2.72 -2.22 17.47
C SER A 37 -3.63 -3.26 16.84
N TRP A 38 -4.29 -2.87 15.76
CA TRP A 38 -5.31 -3.68 15.07
C TRP A 38 -5.06 -3.64 13.57
N ASN A 39 -5.28 -4.77 12.90
CA ASN A 39 -5.12 -4.88 11.46
C ASN A 39 -6.46 -5.22 10.81
N HIS A 40 -7.01 -4.27 10.07
CA HIS A 40 -8.25 -4.45 9.29
C HIS A 40 -7.97 -4.60 7.79
N ALA A 41 -6.72 -4.87 7.39
CA ALA A 41 -6.38 -5.13 6.00
C ALA A 41 -7.00 -6.46 5.54
N VAL A 42 -7.42 -6.48 4.27
CA VAL A 42 -8.01 -7.67 3.63
C VAL A 42 -7.31 -7.86 2.28
N SER A 43 -6.82 -9.07 2.03
CA SER A 43 -6.24 -9.43 0.76
C SER A 43 -7.17 -9.12 -0.42
N GLY A 44 -6.65 -8.45 -1.45
CA GLY A 44 -7.41 -8.04 -2.63
C GLY A 44 -8.34 -6.83 -2.43
N ALA A 45 -8.38 -6.20 -1.25
CA ALA A 45 -9.16 -4.99 -1.02
C ALA A 45 -8.75 -3.86 -1.96
N ARG A 46 -9.75 -3.10 -2.43
CA ARG A 46 -9.61 -1.90 -3.26
C ARG A 46 -10.14 -0.70 -2.50
N MET A 47 -9.94 0.50 -3.05
CA MET A 47 -10.35 1.74 -2.40
C MET A 47 -11.86 1.79 -2.08
N VAL A 48 -12.71 1.13 -2.87
CA VAL A 48 -14.16 1.06 -2.61
C VAL A 48 -14.52 0.36 -1.30
N GLN A 49 -13.66 -0.53 -0.77
CA GLN A 49 -13.87 -1.20 0.53
C GLN A 49 -13.24 -0.45 1.71
N LEU A 50 -12.42 0.58 1.46
CA LEU A 50 -11.79 1.34 2.53
C LEU A 50 -12.79 2.02 3.50
N PRO A 51 -13.99 2.48 3.09
CA PRO A 51 -14.95 3.04 4.03
C PRO A 51 -15.35 2.06 5.15
N GLU A 52 -15.57 0.78 4.80
CA GLU A 52 -15.92 -0.25 5.79
C GLU A 52 -14.75 -0.54 6.74
N GLN A 53 -13.52 -0.59 6.22
CA GLN A 53 -12.32 -0.76 7.04
C GLN A 53 -12.09 0.43 7.98
N MET A 54 -12.37 1.66 7.52
CA MET A 54 -12.33 2.86 8.38
C MET A 54 -13.40 2.85 9.46
N ALA A 55 -14.60 2.34 9.16
CA ALA A 55 -15.64 2.16 10.15
C ALA A 55 -15.24 1.16 11.25
N LEU A 56 -14.54 0.08 10.88
CA LEU A 56 -13.97 -0.87 11.84
C LEU A 56 -12.88 -0.22 12.68
N ALA A 57 -11.91 0.45 12.03
CA ALA A 57 -10.82 1.14 12.72
C ALA A 57 -11.36 2.17 13.73
N ALA A 58 -12.40 2.93 13.38
CA ALA A 58 -12.99 3.92 14.28
C ALA A 58 -13.55 3.31 15.58
N LYS A 59 -14.04 2.07 15.57
CA LYS A 59 -14.57 1.38 16.77
C LYS A 59 -13.49 1.11 17.80
N GLU A 60 -12.24 0.94 17.37
CA GLU A 60 -11.09 0.75 18.25
C GLU A 60 -10.66 2.05 18.95
N ARG A 61 -11.23 3.19 18.56
CA ARG A 61 -10.86 4.55 19.02
C ARG A 61 -9.34 4.80 18.95
N PRO A 62 -8.73 4.67 17.76
CA PRO A 62 -7.29 4.75 17.60
C PRO A 62 -6.79 6.19 17.74
N GLU A 63 -5.56 6.33 18.23
CA GLU A 63 -4.82 7.61 18.14
C GLU A 63 -4.27 7.84 16.72
N LEU A 64 -3.96 6.75 16.00
CA LEU A 64 -3.39 6.76 14.65
C LEU A 64 -4.01 5.63 13.81
N VAL A 65 -4.47 5.99 12.61
CA VAL A 65 -4.83 5.06 11.53
C VAL A 65 -3.80 5.16 10.41
N THR A 66 -3.33 4.02 9.91
CA THR A 66 -2.44 3.98 8.74
C THR A 66 -3.12 3.36 7.54
N VAL A 67 -2.99 3.99 6.38
CA VAL A 67 -3.64 3.59 5.13
C VAL A 67 -2.59 3.30 4.06
N MET A 68 -2.66 2.13 3.43
CA MET A 68 -1.93 1.80 2.21
C MET A 68 -2.87 1.03 1.28
N MET A 69 -3.47 1.73 0.32
CA MET A 69 -4.54 1.22 -0.56
C MET A 69 -4.39 1.78 -1.96
N GLY A 70 -4.69 0.98 -2.99
CA GLY A 70 -4.72 1.42 -4.39
C GLY A 70 -3.94 0.55 -5.38
N ALA A 71 -3.06 -0.33 -4.89
CA ALA A 71 -2.38 -1.29 -5.77
C ALA A 71 -3.39 -2.22 -6.48
N ASN A 72 -4.39 -2.75 -5.76
CA ASN A 72 -5.44 -3.60 -6.33
C ASN A 72 -6.43 -2.84 -7.24
N ASP A 73 -6.49 -1.52 -7.14
CA ASP A 73 -7.24 -0.67 -8.06
C ASP A 73 -6.55 -0.54 -9.42
N ALA A 74 -5.22 -0.64 -9.46
CA ALA A 74 -4.40 -0.65 -10.68
C ALA A 74 -4.14 -2.08 -11.21
N CYS A 75 -3.97 -3.04 -10.30
CA CYS A 75 -3.71 -4.44 -10.61
C CYS A 75 -4.99 -5.19 -10.97
N ARG A 76 -5.32 -5.17 -12.26
CA ARG A 76 -6.53 -5.75 -12.84
C ARG A 76 -6.18 -6.61 -14.05
N ASP A 77 -7.17 -7.28 -14.62
CA ASP A 77 -6.96 -8.07 -15.85
C ASP A 77 -6.53 -7.22 -17.05
N SER A 78 -6.87 -5.93 -17.06
CA SER A 78 -6.47 -4.99 -18.10
C SER A 78 -6.55 -3.55 -17.61
N VAL A 79 -5.91 -2.63 -18.33
CA VAL A 79 -5.95 -1.17 -18.08
C VAL A 79 -7.39 -0.64 -18.01
N ARG A 80 -8.30 -1.16 -18.85
CA ARG A 80 -9.71 -0.74 -18.88
C ARG A 80 -10.44 -1.03 -17.57
N LEU A 81 -10.03 -2.07 -16.84
CA LEU A 81 -10.69 -2.52 -15.62
C LEU A 81 -10.14 -1.84 -14.35
N MET A 82 -9.12 -0.99 -14.48
CA MET A 82 -8.60 -0.18 -13.37
C MET A 82 -9.67 0.79 -12.87
N THR A 83 -9.75 0.97 -11.56
CA THR A 83 -10.71 1.88 -10.92
C THR A 83 -10.61 3.28 -11.53
N PRO A 84 -11.70 3.88 -12.04
CA PRO A 84 -11.68 5.26 -12.50
C PRO A 84 -11.17 6.20 -11.40
N VAL A 85 -10.36 7.20 -11.75
CA VAL A 85 -9.76 8.12 -10.75
C VAL A 85 -10.83 8.85 -9.94
N ALA A 86 -11.95 9.20 -10.56
CA ALA A 86 -13.10 9.80 -9.88
C ALA A 86 -13.70 8.88 -8.81
N ASP A 87 -13.88 7.58 -9.11
CA ASP A 87 -14.44 6.60 -8.19
C ASP A 87 -13.47 6.33 -7.02
N PHE A 88 -12.17 6.28 -7.32
CA PHE A 88 -11.12 6.17 -6.31
C PHE A 88 -11.15 7.36 -5.35
N ARG A 89 -11.27 8.59 -5.88
CA ARG A 89 -11.43 9.82 -5.07
C ARG A 89 -12.69 9.78 -4.22
N ALA A 90 -13.83 9.47 -4.80
CA ALA A 90 -15.10 9.41 -4.08
C ALA A 90 -15.05 8.42 -2.91
N SER A 91 -14.45 7.25 -3.14
CA SER A 91 -14.28 6.20 -2.12
C SER A 91 -13.32 6.61 -1.01
N PHE A 92 -12.20 7.27 -1.35
CA PHE A 92 -11.26 7.76 -0.34
C PHE A 92 -11.84 8.91 0.48
N GLU A 93 -12.54 9.86 -0.14
CA GLU A 93 -13.24 10.93 0.59
C GLU A 93 -14.35 10.36 1.50
N ALA A 94 -15.07 9.32 1.07
CA ALA A 94 -16.04 8.63 1.91
C ALA A 94 -15.39 7.94 3.10
N SER A 95 -14.21 7.36 2.92
CA SER A 95 -13.42 6.71 3.98
C SER A 95 -12.99 7.72 5.05
N MET A 96 -12.49 8.89 4.64
CA MET A 96 -12.11 9.96 5.56
C MET A 96 -13.34 10.47 6.33
N ARG A 97 -14.49 10.70 5.66
CA ARG A 97 -15.75 11.08 6.35
C ARG A 97 -16.19 10.01 7.36
N GLN A 98 -16.12 8.74 6.99
CA GLN A 98 -16.49 7.62 7.85
C GLN A 98 -15.62 7.57 9.11
N LEU A 99 -14.30 7.72 8.97
CA LEU A 99 -13.39 7.78 10.10
C LEU A 99 -13.72 8.96 11.01
N ARG A 100 -13.93 10.16 10.44
CA ARG A 100 -14.23 11.37 11.23
C ARG A 100 -15.53 11.28 12.01
N ALA A 101 -16.52 10.54 11.50
CA ALA A 101 -17.77 10.31 12.21
C ALA A 101 -17.61 9.45 13.47
N GLY A 102 -16.68 8.49 13.48
CA GLY A 102 -16.47 7.57 14.62
C GLY A 102 -15.26 7.89 15.51
N ALA A 103 -14.23 8.53 14.95
CA ALA A 103 -12.97 8.88 15.62
C ALA A 103 -12.46 10.24 15.11
N PRO A 104 -13.14 11.36 15.45
CA PRO A 104 -12.90 12.68 14.85
C PRO A 104 -11.47 13.18 14.99
N GLU A 105 -10.79 12.88 16.10
CA GLU A 105 -9.43 13.36 16.39
C GLU A 105 -8.31 12.37 16.01
N ALA A 106 -8.64 11.20 15.46
CA ALA A 106 -7.65 10.20 15.08
C ALA A 106 -6.71 10.75 14.00
N GLN A 107 -5.40 10.64 14.21
CA GLN A 107 -4.40 10.96 13.19
C GLN A 107 -4.47 9.93 12.06
N VAL A 108 -4.20 10.34 10.83
CA VAL A 108 -4.19 9.46 9.66
C VAL A 108 -2.87 9.59 8.93
N TYR A 109 -2.16 8.48 8.77
CA TYR A 109 -1.02 8.41 7.87
C TYR A 109 -1.43 7.69 6.58
N VAL A 110 -1.19 8.31 5.43
CA VAL A 110 -1.51 7.76 4.11
C VAL A 110 -0.23 7.49 3.35
N SER A 111 0.08 6.21 3.16
CA SER A 111 1.14 5.75 2.27
C SER A 111 0.73 5.93 0.81
N SER A 112 1.67 6.37 -0.01
CA SER A 112 1.53 6.30 -1.46
C SER A 112 1.43 4.84 -1.94
N VAL A 113 0.71 4.64 -3.04
CA VAL A 113 0.71 3.39 -3.80
C VAL A 113 2.11 3.18 -4.38
N PRO A 114 2.73 2.00 -4.22
CA PRO A 114 4.09 1.74 -4.69
C PRO A 114 4.21 1.76 -6.22
N ASP A 115 5.42 2.02 -6.73
CA ASP A 115 5.72 2.02 -8.16
C ASP A 115 5.64 0.61 -8.77
N LEU A 116 4.49 0.29 -9.38
CA LEU A 116 4.24 -1.01 -10.00
C LEU A 116 5.09 -1.24 -11.26
N LYS A 117 5.50 -0.17 -11.97
CA LYS A 117 6.38 -0.31 -13.14
C LYS A 117 7.80 -0.62 -12.69
N ARG A 118 8.26 -0.04 -11.57
CA ARG A 118 9.50 -0.47 -10.92
C ARG A 118 9.41 -1.93 -10.50
N LEU A 119 8.29 -2.36 -9.92
CA LEU A 119 8.06 -3.76 -9.54
C LEU A 119 8.28 -4.67 -10.73
N TRP A 120 7.61 -4.40 -11.84
CA TRP A 120 7.81 -5.14 -13.08
C TRP A 120 9.28 -5.15 -13.51
N SER A 121 9.92 -3.98 -13.62
CA SER A 121 11.30 -3.88 -14.13
C SER A 121 12.33 -4.59 -13.25
N THR A 122 12.09 -4.64 -11.94
CA THR A 122 12.98 -5.29 -10.96
C THR A 122 12.71 -6.80 -10.92
N GLY A 123 11.44 -7.19 -10.86
CA GLY A 123 11.02 -8.59 -10.73
C GLY A 123 11.20 -9.40 -12.01
N ARG A 124 11.07 -8.79 -13.20
CA ARG A 124 11.22 -9.48 -14.49
C ARG A 124 12.61 -10.09 -14.73
N LEU A 125 13.60 -9.67 -13.95
CA LEU A 125 14.95 -10.25 -13.99
C LEU A 125 15.02 -11.63 -13.31
N ASN A 126 13.97 -12.05 -12.61
CA ASN A 126 13.87 -13.36 -11.99
C ASN A 126 12.99 -14.30 -12.83
N GLU A 127 13.58 -15.37 -13.36
CA GLU A 127 12.88 -16.36 -14.19
C GLU A 127 11.72 -17.06 -13.49
N THR A 128 11.86 -17.37 -12.20
CA THR A 128 10.79 -18.00 -11.41
C THR A 128 9.65 -17.02 -11.17
N GLY A 129 9.96 -15.77 -10.81
CA GLY A 129 8.97 -14.71 -10.59
C GLY A 129 8.09 -14.46 -11.81
N LYS A 130 8.69 -14.39 -13.00
CA LYS A 130 7.93 -14.25 -14.26
C LYS A 130 6.91 -15.36 -14.47
N LYS A 131 7.30 -16.62 -14.25
CA LYS A 131 6.40 -17.78 -14.38
C LYS A 131 5.24 -17.74 -13.40
N ILE A 132 5.48 -17.21 -12.19
CA ILE A 132 4.40 -17.02 -11.21
C ILE A 132 3.42 -15.94 -11.67
N TRP A 133 3.90 -14.86 -12.29
CA TRP A 133 3.02 -13.80 -12.81
C TRP A 133 2.09 -14.28 -13.93
N GLU A 134 2.48 -15.28 -14.71
CA GLU A 134 1.64 -15.92 -15.73
C GLU A 134 0.35 -16.53 -15.15
N LEU A 135 0.31 -16.79 -13.82
CA LEU A 135 -0.89 -17.25 -13.11
C LEU A 135 -1.94 -16.15 -12.90
N GLY A 136 -1.70 -14.93 -13.39
CA GLY A 136 -2.68 -13.84 -13.43
C GLY A 136 -2.46 -12.72 -12.41
N ILE A 137 -1.28 -12.66 -11.78
CA ILE A 137 -0.94 -11.57 -10.84
C ILE A 137 -0.85 -10.25 -11.61
N CYS A 138 -1.66 -9.26 -11.22
CA CYS A 138 -1.61 -7.89 -11.73
C CYS A 138 -1.41 -7.80 -13.26
N ARG A 139 -2.22 -8.53 -14.05
CA ARG A 139 -2.01 -8.67 -15.50
C ARG A 139 -1.87 -7.34 -16.26
N SER A 140 -2.59 -6.30 -15.82
CA SER A 140 -2.46 -4.95 -16.36
C SER A 140 -1.01 -4.45 -16.41
N MET A 141 -0.16 -4.82 -15.45
CA MET A 141 1.26 -4.47 -15.41
C MET A 141 2.17 -5.64 -15.83
N LEU A 142 1.90 -6.85 -15.33
CA LEU A 142 2.87 -7.95 -15.33
C LEU A 142 2.69 -8.96 -16.47
N ALA A 143 1.58 -8.92 -17.20
CA ALA A 143 1.39 -9.78 -18.37
C ALA A 143 2.54 -9.58 -19.38
N ASP A 144 2.91 -10.67 -20.05
CA ASP A 144 3.99 -10.74 -21.04
C ASP A 144 5.24 -10.04 -20.51
N ALA A 145 5.73 -10.51 -19.35
CA ALA A 145 6.73 -9.80 -18.56
C ALA A 145 7.96 -9.43 -19.37
N ASP A 146 8.34 -10.25 -20.36
CA ASP A 146 9.48 -9.99 -21.22
C ASP A 146 9.23 -9.09 -22.44
N ASP A 147 7.97 -8.89 -22.83
CA ASP A 147 7.61 -8.08 -23.98
C ASP A 147 7.93 -6.59 -23.74
N LEU A 148 8.83 -6.08 -24.58
CA LEU A 148 9.28 -4.68 -24.63
C LEU A 148 8.76 -3.94 -25.87
N GLY A 149 7.87 -4.56 -26.64
CA GLY A 149 7.24 -3.96 -27.80
C GLY A 149 6.35 -2.76 -27.44
N PRO A 150 6.03 -1.90 -28.42
CA PRO A 150 5.30 -0.65 -28.17
C PRO A 150 3.97 -0.83 -27.42
N ALA A 151 3.22 -1.89 -27.72
CA ALA A 151 1.94 -2.16 -27.06
C ALA A 151 2.09 -2.52 -25.57
N ALA A 152 3.10 -3.32 -25.22
CA ALA A 152 3.36 -3.69 -23.84
C ALA A 152 3.94 -2.53 -23.03
N VAL A 153 4.77 -1.67 -23.65
CA VAL A 153 5.24 -0.42 -23.06
C VAL A 153 4.06 0.51 -22.78
N ALA A 154 3.22 0.80 -23.78
CA ALA A 154 2.06 1.68 -23.63
C ALA A 154 1.07 1.17 -22.56
N ARG A 155 0.88 -0.15 -22.45
CA ARG A 155 0.06 -0.76 -21.39
C ARG A 155 0.62 -0.44 -20.00
N ARG A 156 1.92 -0.65 -19.78
CA ARG A 156 2.57 -0.40 -18.47
C ARG A 156 2.62 1.08 -18.14
N ASP A 157 2.83 1.94 -19.13
CA ASP A 157 2.77 3.40 -18.98
C ASP A 157 1.37 3.84 -18.53
N ALA A 158 0.31 3.32 -19.15
CA ALA A 158 -1.06 3.63 -18.73
C ALA A 158 -1.37 3.19 -17.28
N VAL A 159 -0.79 2.08 -16.81
CA VAL A 159 -0.89 1.69 -15.39
C VAL A 159 -0.09 2.64 -14.50
N GLN A 160 1.12 3.02 -14.90
CA GLN A 160 1.94 3.97 -14.16
C GLN A 160 1.22 5.32 -13.99
N ASP A 161 0.67 5.85 -15.08
CA ASP A 161 -0.08 7.11 -15.07
C ASP A 161 -1.30 7.03 -14.15
N ARG A 162 -1.99 5.88 -14.15
CA ARG A 162 -3.11 5.65 -13.22
C ARG A 162 -2.67 5.65 -11.76
N VAL A 163 -1.54 5.00 -11.44
CA VAL A 163 -1.00 4.97 -10.08
C VAL A 163 -0.56 6.36 -9.62
N VAL A 164 0.07 7.15 -10.50
CA VAL A 164 0.41 8.55 -10.24
C VAL A 164 -0.85 9.36 -9.93
N ALA A 165 -1.90 9.22 -10.75
CA ALA A 165 -3.18 9.90 -10.51
C ALA A 165 -3.84 9.48 -9.19
N TYR A 166 -3.77 8.19 -8.81
CA TYR A 166 -4.24 7.76 -7.48
C TYR A 166 -3.44 8.41 -6.35
N ASN A 167 -2.11 8.49 -6.48
CA ASN A 167 -1.25 9.13 -5.50
C ASN A 167 -1.55 10.63 -5.35
N GLU A 168 -1.85 11.32 -6.46
CA GLU A 168 -2.34 12.71 -6.42
C GLU A 168 -3.66 12.82 -5.66
N VAL A 169 -4.62 11.90 -5.90
CA VAL A 169 -5.87 11.87 -5.14
C VAL A 169 -5.62 11.66 -3.64
N LEU A 170 -4.76 10.72 -3.27
CA LEU A 170 -4.41 10.45 -1.87
C LEU A 170 -3.83 11.71 -1.21
N ARG A 171 -2.89 12.38 -1.88
CA ARG A 171 -2.31 13.65 -1.42
C ARG A 171 -3.38 14.73 -1.25
N ASP A 172 -4.16 14.99 -2.30
CA ASP A 172 -5.10 16.11 -2.33
C ASP A 172 -6.25 15.96 -1.33
N VAL A 173 -6.77 14.74 -1.14
CA VAL A 173 -7.82 14.49 -0.16
C VAL A 173 -7.25 14.57 1.25
N CYS A 174 -6.07 14.01 1.49
CA CYS A 174 -5.41 14.07 2.79
C CYS A 174 -5.09 15.52 3.20
N ALA A 175 -4.64 16.37 2.26
CA ALA A 175 -4.36 17.78 2.51
C ALA A 175 -5.57 18.61 2.98
N LYS A 176 -6.80 18.12 2.76
CA LYS A 176 -8.03 18.78 3.26
C LYS A 176 -8.35 18.45 4.72
N ASP A 177 -7.68 17.46 5.31
CA ASP A 177 -7.90 17.02 6.69
C ASP A 177 -6.67 17.36 7.54
N ARG A 178 -6.85 18.21 8.56
CA ARG A 178 -5.80 18.66 9.48
C ARG A 178 -5.10 17.52 10.25
N HIS A 179 -5.77 16.37 10.40
CA HIS A 179 -5.23 15.19 11.08
C HIS A 179 -4.60 14.19 10.11
N CYS A 180 -4.60 14.47 8.80
CA CYS A 180 -4.07 13.57 7.80
C CYS A 180 -2.68 14.00 7.34
N ARG A 181 -1.77 13.02 7.25
CA ARG A 181 -0.42 13.18 6.72
C ARG A 181 -0.18 12.17 5.60
N TYR A 182 0.01 12.68 4.39
CA TYR A 182 0.47 11.90 3.25
C TYR A 182 1.99 11.69 3.34
N ASP A 183 2.48 10.59 2.79
CA ASP A 183 3.91 10.24 2.84
C ASP A 183 4.80 11.02 1.86
N GLY A 184 4.24 11.97 1.10
CA GLY A 184 4.95 12.74 0.07
C GLY A 184 5.42 11.89 -1.11
N GLY A 185 4.82 10.72 -1.33
CA GLY A 185 5.28 9.77 -2.35
C GLY A 185 6.52 8.97 -1.92
N ALA A 186 6.87 8.94 -0.63
CA ALA A 186 8.06 8.25 -0.15
C ALA A 186 8.05 6.74 -0.47
N VAL A 187 6.90 6.06 -0.37
CA VAL A 187 6.77 4.64 -0.76
C VAL A 187 6.82 4.46 -2.27
N PHE A 188 6.12 5.31 -3.04
CA PHE A 188 6.17 5.31 -4.50
C PHE A 188 7.60 5.52 -5.04
N GLY A 189 8.33 6.48 -4.46
CA GLY A 189 9.71 6.80 -4.82
C GLY A 189 10.75 5.81 -4.27
N PHE A 190 10.37 4.86 -3.42
CA PHE A 190 11.31 3.93 -2.82
C PHE A 190 11.92 3.00 -3.87
N ARG A 191 13.26 3.04 -3.98
CA ARG A 191 14.01 2.26 -4.96
C ARG A 191 14.28 0.83 -4.48
N PHE A 192 13.23 0.08 -4.20
CA PHE A 192 13.35 -1.32 -3.78
C PHE A 192 14.06 -2.19 -4.83
N THR A 193 14.64 -3.29 -4.38
CA THR A 193 15.32 -4.31 -5.19
C THR A 193 14.62 -5.66 -5.00
N GLY A 194 15.12 -6.72 -5.65
CA GLY A 194 14.61 -8.07 -5.43
C GLY A 194 14.64 -8.52 -3.96
N ALA A 195 15.53 -7.97 -3.12
CA ALA A 195 15.57 -8.30 -1.70
C ALA A 195 14.29 -7.88 -0.93
N GLN A 196 13.61 -6.85 -1.42
CA GLN A 196 12.35 -6.36 -0.84
C GLN A 196 11.11 -7.00 -1.46
N LEU A 197 11.27 -7.89 -2.46
CA LEU A 197 10.18 -8.64 -3.07
C LEU A 197 10.12 -10.05 -2.49
N SER A 198 8.90 -10.54 -2.26
CA SER A 198 8.64 -11.90 -1.80
C SER A 198 9.26 -12.91 -2.76
N GLN A 199 9.95 -13.90 -2.21
CA GLN A 199 10.54 -14.99 -3.02
C GLN A 199 9.46 -15.93 -3.59
N TRP A 200 8.21 -15.80 -3.14
CA TRP A 200 7.08 -16.65 -3.54
C TRP A 200 6.34 -16.15 -4.77
N ASP A 201 6.18 -14.83 -4.93
CA ASP A 201 5.40 -14.22 -6.01
C ASP A 201 6.12 -13.09 -6.73
N TRP A 202 7.29 -12.67 -6.23
CA TRP A 202 8.06 -11.55 -6.75
C TRP A 202 7.23 -10.27 -6.92
N PHE A 203 6.19 -10.11 -6.11
CA PHE A 203 5.20 -9.04 -6.22
C PHE A 203 4.96 -8.39 -4.86
N HIS A 204 4.54 -9.15 -3.85
CA HIS A 204 4.31 -8.59 -2.52
C HIS A 204 5.63 -8.28 -1.80
N PRO A 205 5.64 -7.33 -0.85
CA PRO A 205 6.83 -7.06 -0.05
C PRO A 205 7.32 -8.30 0.70
N SER A 206 8.63 -8.56 0.66
CA SER A 206 9.28 -9.55 1.53
C SER A 206 9.26 -9.09 2.99
N ARG A 207 9.75 -9.92 3.92
CA ARG A 207 9.97 -9.50 5.31
C ARG A 207 10.85 -8.24 5.40
N ASP A 208 11.91 -8.17 4.61
CA ASP A 208 12.75 -6.95 4.55
C ASP A 208 11.98 -5.79 3.91
N GLY A 209 11.19 -6.04 2.84
CA GLY A 209 10.32 -5.02 2.26
C GLY A 209 9.32 -4.42 3.26
N GLN A 210 8.70 -5.27 4.10
CA GLN A 210 7.83 -4.83 5.20
C GLN A 210 8.60 -4.00 6.23
N ALA A 211 9.84 -4.38 6.55
CA ALA A 211 10.70 -3.60 7.45
C ALA A 211 10.98 -2.19 6.89
N ARG A 212 11.25 -2.07 5.58
CA ARG A 212 11.46 -0.77 4.91
C ARG A 212 10.21 0.10 4.89
N LEU A 213 9.04 -0.49 4.66
CA LEU A 213 7.77 0.23 4.76
C LEU A 213 7.56 0.78 6.18
N ALA A 214 7.86 -0.01 7.22
CA ALA A 214 7.77 0.44 8.61
C ALA A 214 8.74 1.60 8.91
N GLU A 215 9.95 1.58 8.34
CA GLU A 215 10.94 2.66 8.47
C GLU A 215 10.47 3.96 7.82
N ILE A 216 9.95 3.87 6.59
CA ILE A 216 9.44 5.02 5.85
C ILE A 216 8.27 5.66 6.62
N ALA A 217 7.32 4.84 7.06
CA ALA A 217 6.17 5.32 7.82
C ALA A 217 6.59 5.97 9.15
N TYR A 218 7.47 5.32 9.91
CA TYR A 218 7.94 5.86 11.19
C TYR A 218 8.61 7.22 11.01
N ARG A 219 9.50 7.35 10.01
CA ARG A 219 10.17 8.63 9.69
C ARG A 219 9.15 9.71 9.35
N ASN A 220 8.17 9.42 8.50
CA ASN A 220 7.18 10.42 8.08
C ASN A 220 6.21 10.80 9.21
N ILE A 221 5.82 9.84 10.07
CA ILE A 221 4.93 10.09 11.20
C ILE A 221 5.61 10.91 12.30
N THR A 222 6.90 10.65 12.56
CA THR A 222 7.66 11.32 13.64
C THR A 222 8.38 12.58 13.18
N ALA A 223 8.36 12.89 11.88
CA ALA A 223 8.91 14.14 11.35
C ALA A 223 8.19 15.35 11.96
N ALA A 224 8.99 16.39 12.27
CA ALA A 224 8.49 17.67 12.80
C ALA A 224 7.52 18.35 11.83
N GLU A 225 7.81 18.25 10.53
CA GLU A 225 6.96 18.75 9.45
C GLU A 225 6.51 17.60 8.54
N PRO A 226 5.29 17.68 7.96
CA PRO A 226 4.88 16.75 6.91
C PRO A 226 5.85 16.79 5.71
N PRO A 227 6.04 15.66 5.00
CA PRO A 227 6.76 15.66 3.72
C PRO A 227 6.14 16.65 2.72
N ALA A 228 6.99 17.32 1.94
CA ALA A 228 6.59 18.22 0.87
C ALA A 228 5.84 17.51 -0.26
#